data_AF-A0A382HSW8-F1
#
_entry.id   AF-A0A382HSW8-F1
#
_cell.length_a   1.000
_cell.length_b   1.000
_cell.length_c   1.000
_cell.angle_alpha   90.00
_cell.angle_beta   90.00
_cell.angle_gamma   90.00
#
_symmetry.space_group_name_H-M   'P 1'
#
loop_
_entity.id
_entity.type
_entity.pdbx_description
1 polymer ?
#
loop_
_entity_poly.entity_id
_entity_poly.type
_entity_poly.pdbx_seq_one_letter_code
_entity_poly.pdbx_strand_id
1 'polypeptide(L)'
;MKRHTFRIFLNLFILFIISCGAPKSNLDTTHIGGCILREPSGKPLDDLYSLTEIIQTDEFQPFTKKLTVCGITLIGREDISDGFMKKVAETIKEMLSPDGENIDKELQERLITNMYKYRTVIPLFKGENYEFSSS
;
A
#
# COMPACT_ATOMS: atom_id res chain seq x y z
N MET A 1 11.94 40.94 -41.32
CA MET A 1 11.55 40.67 -39.92
C MET A 1 10.32 39.73 -39.81
N LYS A 2 10.30 38.57 -40.50
CA LYS A 2 9.10 37.68 -40.51
C LYS A 2 9.39 36.17 -40.45
N ARG A 3 10.61 35.72 -40.77
CA ARG A 3 10.93 34.28 -40.90
C ARG A 3 11.64 33.67 -39.68
N HIS A 4 12.45 34.46 -38.97
CA HIS A 4 13.13 34.02 -37.74
C HIS A 4 12.20 33.98 -36.52
N THR A 5 11.32 34.97 -36.39
CA THR A 5 10.28 35.00 -35.35
C THR A 5 9.28 33.84 -35.48
N PHE A 6 8.91 33.47 -36.71
CA PHE A 6 8.05 32.31 -36.97
C PHE A 6 8.72 30.98 -36.59
N ARG A 7 10.03 30.84 -36.86
CA ARG A 7 10.80 29.63 -36.49
C ARG A 7 10.99 29.48 -34.98
N ILE A 8 11.15 30.58 -34.25
CA ILE A 8 11.28 30.56 -32.78
C ILE A 8 9.93 30.18 -32.15
N PHE A 9 8.82 30.76 -32.62
CA PHE A 9 7.48 30.37 -32.16
C PHE A 9 7.16 28.89 -32.45
N LEU A 10 7.55 28.39 -33.63
CA LEU A 10 7.32 26.99 -34.00
C LEU A 10 8.14 26.02 -33.12
N ASN A 11 9.40 26.36 -32.79
CA ASN A 11 10.21 25.52 -31.89
C ASN A 11 9.75 25.57 -30.43
N LEU A 12 9.28 26.73 -29.94
CA LEU A 12 8.67 26.85 -28.61
C LEU A 12 7.35 26.07 -28.50
N PHE A 13 6.55 26.00 -29.57
CA PHE A 13 5.31 25.22 -29.60
C PHE A 13 5.58 23.70 -29.61
N ILE A 14 6.65 23.25 -30.27
CA ILE A 14 7.07 21.83 -30.27
C ILE A 14 7.61 21.40 -28.90
N LEU A 15 8.20 22.29 -28.11
CA LEU A 15 8.63 21.97 -26.73
C LEU A 15 7.44 21.89 -25.74
N PHE A 16 6.32 22.56 -26.03
CA PHE A 16 5.13 22.53 -25.18
C PHE A 16 4.31 21.22 -25.31
N ILE A 17 4.38 20.52 -26.45
CA ILE A 17 3.61 19.29 -26.67
C ILE A 17 4.28 18.01 -26.12
N ILE A 18 5.53 18.11 -25.62
CA ILE A 18 6.22 17.01 -24.89
C ILE A 18 5.93 17.13 -23.38
N SER A 19 4.86 17.84 -23.01
CA SER A 19 4.36 17.85 -21.64
C SER A 19 3.64 16.53 -21.35
N CYS A 20 4.39 15.64 -20.70
CA CYS A 20 3.95 14.63 -19.73
C CYS A 20 2.65 13.87 -20.05
N GLY A 21 2.75 12.84 -20.88
CA GLY A 21 1.86 11.68 -20.79
C GLY A 21 2.56 10.61 -19.97
N ALA A 22 2.38 10.60 -18.64
CA ALA A 22 2.77 9.43 -17.85
C ALA A 22 2.05 8.20 -18.45
N PRO A 23 2.75 7.08 -18.72
CA PRO A 23 2.09 5.90 -19.24
C PRO A 23 1.03 5.47 -18.23
N LYS A 24 -0.24 5.40 -18.67
CA LYS A 24 -1.32 4.83 -17.86
C LYS A 24 -0.86 3.46 -17.38
N SER A 25 -0.69 3.30 -16.07
CA SER A 25 -0.27 2.02 -15.51
C SER A 25 -1.33 0.98 -15.88
N ASN A 26 -0.91 -0.18 -16.38
CA ASN A 26 -1.83 -1.28 -16.74
C ASN A 26 -2.50 -1.92 -15.52
N LEU A 27 -2.52 -1.25 -14.37
CA LEU A 27 -3.05 -1.75 -13.10
C LEU A 27 -4.54 -2.06 -13.20
N ASP A 28 -5.31 -1.39 -14.06
CA ASP A 28 -6.75 -1.66 -14.22
C ASP A 28 -7.08 -3.11 -14.64
N THR A 29 -6.12 -3.79 -15.28
CA THR A 29 -6.26 -5.19 -15.73
C THR A 29 -5.97 -6.21 -14.63
N THR A 30 -5.12 -5.87 -13.67
CA THR A 30 -4.68 -6.77 -12.59
C THR A 30 -5.24 -6.37 -11.22
N HIS A 31 -5.72 -5.14 -11.10
CA HIS A 31 -6.23 -4.54 -9.87
C HIS A 31 -7.60 -3.88 -10.09
N ILE A 32 -8.43 -3.89 -9.04
CA ILE A 32 -9.66 -3.12 -8.93
C ILE A 32 -9.30 -1.76 -8.32
N GLY A 33 -9.71 -0.68 -8.97
CA GLY A 33 -9.42 0.69 -8.50
C GLY A 33 -7.92 1.05 -8.49
N GLY A 34 -7.09 0.28 -9.22
CA GLY A 34 -5.64 0.49 -9.28
C GLY A 34 -4.85 0.00 -8.06
N CYS A 35 -5.49 -0.61 -7.05
CA CYS A 35 -4.81 -1.00 -5.81
C CYS A 35 -5.20 -2.38 -5.23
N ILE A 36 -6.41 -2.89 -5.47
CA ILE A 36 -6.85 -4.18 -4.92
C ILE A 36 -6.56 -5.28 -5.94
N LEU A 37 -5.82 -6.33 -5.57
CA LEU A 37 -5.58 -7.47 -6.47
C LEU A 37 -6.90 -8.11 -6.95
N ARG A 38 -7.01 -8.37 -8.26
CA ARG A 38 -8.15 -9.12 -8.82
C ARG A 38 -8.07 -10.61 -8.52
N GLU A 39 -6.86 -11.17 -8.53
CA GLU A 39 -6.61 -12.58 -8.27
C GLU A 39 -5.71 -12.75 -7.04
N PRO A 40 -5.95 -13.77 -6.20
CA PRO A 40 -5.15 -14.00 -5.01
C PRO A 40 -3.71 -14.39 -5.37
N SER A 41 -2.74 -13.86 -4.64
CA SER A 41 -1.31 -14.12 -4.87
C SER A 41 -0.50 -14.37 -3.60
N GLY A 42 -1.07 -14.16 -2.42
CA GLY A 42 -0.48 -14.49 -1.13
C GLY A 42 -0.79 -15.92 -0.68
N LYS A 43 -0.01 -16.41 0.27
CA LYS A 43 -0.24 -17.69 0.96
C LYS A 43 -0.52 -17.40 2.44
N PRO A 44 -1.61 -17.93 3.01
CA PRO A 44 -1.82 -17.87 4.46
C PRO A 44 -0.69 -18.55 5.22
N LEU A 45 -0.42 -18.06 6.43
CA LEU A 45 0.48 -18.72 7.38
C LEU A 45 -0.25 -19.85 8.10
N ASP A 46 0.51 -20.78 8.68
CA ASP A 46 -0.04 -21.88 9.49
C ASP A 46 -0.82 -21.34 10.70
N ASP A 47 -0.32 -20.27 11.32
CA ASP A 47 -1.05 -19.50 12.33
C ASP A 47 -1.71 -18.25 11.69
N LEU A 48 -3.01 -18.34 11.46
CA LEU A 48 -3.84 -17.27 10.89
C LEU A 48 -3.90 -16.03 11.79
N TYR A 49 -3.75 -16.18 13.10
CA TYR A 49 -3.86 -15.09 14.09
C TYR A 49 -2.47 -14.57 14.51
N SER A 50 -1.44 -14.88 13.73
CA SER A 50 -0.08 -14.49 14.00
C SER A 50 0.12 -12.97 13.95
N LEU A 51 1.09 -12.52 14.74
CA LEU A 51 1.64 -11.16 14.72
C LEU A 51 3.15 -11.31 14.57
N THR A 52 3.72 -10.72 13.52
CA THR A 52 5.15 -10.78 13.25
C THR A 52 5.88 -9.61 13.89
N GLU A 53 7.20 -9.73 13.99
CA GLU A 53 8.06 -8.60 14.34
C GLU A 53 8.06 -7.53 13.24
N ILE A 54 8.53 -6.33 13.62
CA ILE A 54 8.82 -5.26 12.67
C ILE A 54 10.12 -5.59 11.96
N ILE A 55 10.08 -5.61 10.63
CA ILE A 55 11.26 -5.79 9.79
C ILE A 55 11.40 -4.62 8.81
N GLN A 56 12.64 -4.35 8.43
CA GLN A 56 12.94 -3.41 7.34
C GLN A 56 12.54 -4.03 5.99
N THR A 57 12.10 -3.20 5.05
CA THR A 57 11.62 -3.63 3.74
C THR A 57 11.77 -2.54 2.69
N ASP A 58 11.98 -2.94 1.45
CA ASP A 58 11.94 -2.12 0.24
C ASP A 58 10.76 -2.46 -0.69
N GLU A 59 9.92 -3.41 -0.30
CA GLU A 59 8.77 -3.89 -1.11
C GLU A 59 7.72 -2.80 -1.32
N PHE A 60 7.60 -1.88 -0.36
CA PHE A 60 6.53 -0.88 -0.31
C PHE A 60 7.07 0.56 -0.33
N GLN A 61 8.11 0.85 -1.09
CA GLN A 61 8.64 2.23 -1.16
C GLN A 61 7.52 3.26 -1.37
N PRO A 62 7.49 4.38 -0.63
CA PRO A 62 8.55 4.89 0.26
C PRO A 62 8.48 4.41 1.73
N PHE A 63 7.68 3.39 2.04
CA PHE A 63 7.63 2.78 3.37
C PHE A 63 8.82 1.83 3.57
N THR A 64 9.54 2.02 4.67
CA THR A 64 10.83 1.35 4.94
C THR A 64 10.71 0.18 5.92
N LYS A 65 9.58 0.03 6.59
CA LYS A 65 9.35 -1.06 7.54
C LYS A 65 7.95 -1.63 7.46
N LYS A 66 7.82 -2.90 7.83
CA LYS A 66 6.56 -3.62 7.87
C LYS A 66 6.46 -4.59 9.03
N LEU A 67 5.24 -4.90 9.43
CA LEU A 67 4.88 -6.07 10.23
C LEU A 67 3.59 -6.65 9.67
N THR A 68 3.29 -7.92 9.93
CA THR A 68 2.02 -8.54 9.56
C THR A 68 1.25 -8.98 10.80
N VAL A 69 -0.06 -8.72 10.82
CA VAL A 69 -0.99 -9.16 11.85
C VAL A 69 -2.28 -9.67 11.21
N CYS A 70 -2.71 -10.89 11.54
CA CYS A 70 -3.98 -11.46 11.07
C CYS A 70 -4.20 -11.28 9.55
N GLY A 71 -3.17 -11.53 8.72
CA GLY A 71 -3.25 -11.38 7.26
C GLY A 71 -3.13 -9.96 6.71
N ILE A 72 -3.02 -8.94 7.56
CA ILE A 72 -2.83 -7.54 7.19
C ILE A 72 -1.36 -7.15 7.36
N THR A 73 -0.73 -6.64 6.32
CA THR A 73 0.59 -6.03 6.40
C THR A 73 0.46 -4.55 6.74
N LEU A 74 0.95 -4.14 7.91
CA LEU A 74 1.09 -2.73 8.28
C LEU A 74 2.44 -2.23 7.77
N ILE A 75 2.44 -1.11 7.06
CA ILE A 75 3.67 -0.49 6.55
C ILE A 75 3.86 0.91 7.13
N GLY A 76 5.09 1.24 7.46
CA GLY A 76 5.48 2.52 8.06
C GLY A 76 6.78 3.04 7.45
N ARG A 77 6.95 4.35 7.48
CA ARG A 77 8.23 5.01 7.22
C ARG A 77 9.09 5.02 8.49
N GLU A 78 10.35 5.41 8.33
CA GLU A 78 11.29 5.55 9.45
C GLU A 78 10.80 6.52 10.54
N ASP A 79 10.05 7.56 10.17
CA ASP A 79 9.53 8.55 11.10
C ASP A 79 8.33 8.08 11.95
N ILE A 80 7.76 6.91 11.63
CA ILE A 80 6.73 6.25 12.44
C ILE A 80 7.42 5.52 13.58
N SER A 81 6.90 5.54 14.80
CA SER A 81 7.54 4.81 15.91
C SER A 81 7.18 3.32 15.88
N ASP A 82 8.14 2.45 16.25
CA ASP A 82 7.89 1.01 16.37
C ASP A 82 6.84 0.69 17.42
N GLY A 83 6.85 1.43 18.54
CA GLY A 83 5.85 1.28 19.60
C GLY A 83 4.43 1.57 19.10
N PHE A 84 4.25 2.59 18.25
CA PHE A 84 2.96 2.87 17.64
C PHE A 84 2.52 1.74 16.71
N MET A 85 3.41 1.27 15.81
CA MET A 85 3.08 0.17 14.89
C MET A 85 2.69 -1.10 15.66
N LYS A 86 3.43 -1.45 16.72
CA LYS A 86 3.11 -2.61 17.57
C LYS A 86 1.75 -2.45 18.25
N LYS A 87 1.43 -1.27 18.78
CA LYS A 87 0.14 -1.03 19.43
C LYS A 87 -1.04 -1.14 18.46
N VAL A 88 -0.91 -0.59 17.24
CA VAL A 88 -1.93 -0.78 16.20
C VAL A 88 -2.11 -2.27 15.87
N ALA A 89 -1.01 -3.02 15.76
CA ALA A 89 -1.04 -4.44 15.49
C ALA A 89 -1.71 -5.25 16.62
N GLU A 90 -1.33 -4.98 17.86
CA GLU A 90 -1.95 -5.59 19.05
C GLU A 90 -3.46 -5.33 19.09
N THR A 91 -3.90 -4.09 18.84
CA THR A 91 -5.33 -3.76 18.76
C THR A 91 -6.04 -4.54 17.66
N ILE A 92 -5.46 -4.66 16.46
CA ILE A 92 -6.06 -5.47 15.38
C ILE A 92 -6.17 -6.93 15.80
N LYS A 93 -5.13 -7.48 16.45
CA LYS A 93 -5.13 -8.86 16.93
C LYS A 93 -6.21 -9.10 17.99
N GLU A 94 -6.42 -8.16 18.90
CA GLU A 94 -7.50 -8.22 19.89
C GLU A 94 -8.88 -8.15 19.22
N MET A 95 -9.07 -7.24 18.26
CA MET A 95 -10.31 -7.11 17.49
C MET A 95 -10.66 -8.38 16.68
N LEU A 96 -9.63 -9.10 16.22
CA LEU A 96 -9.76 -10.33 15.44
C LEU A 96 -9.48 -11.59 16.27
N SER A 97 -9.58 -11.50 17.61
CA SER A 97 -9.36 -12.64 18.48
C SER A 97 -10.34 -13.78 18.15
N PRO A 98 -9.87 -15.04 18.07
CA PRO A 98 -10.75 -16.20 17.88
C PRO A 98 -11.64 -16.48 19.10
N ASP A 99 -11.31 -15.87 20.25
CA ASP A 99 -12.01 -16.06 21.53
C ASP A 99 -13.05 -14.96 21.81
N GLY A 100 -13.35 -14.11 20.82
CA GLY A 100 -14.34 -13.06 20.94
C GLY A 100 -15.76 -13.60 21.13
N GLU A 101 -16.53 -12.98 22.03
CA GLU A 101 -17.94 -13.34 22.23
C GLU A 101 -18.77 -13.04 20.97
N ASN A 102 -19.67 -13.96 20.62
CA ASN A 102 -20.58 -13.82 19.47
C ASN A 102 -19.89 -13.66 18.10
N ILE A 103 -18.65 -14.13 17.96
CA ILE A 103 -17.93 -14.16 16.68
C ILE A 103 -18.31 -15.41 15.88
N ASP A 104 -18.67 -15.20 14.61
CA ASP A 104 -18.71 -16.28 13.61
C ASP A 104 -17.27 -16.63 13.22
N LYS A 105 -16.75 -17.69 13.85
CA LYS A 105 -15.37 -18.14 13.66
C LYS A 105 -15.06 -18.56 12.23
N GLU A 106 -16.00 -19.24 11.55
CA GLU A 106 -15.78 -19.68 10.17
C GLU A 106 -15.67 -18.48 9.23
N LEU A 107 -16.55 -17.49 9.40
CA LEU A 107 -16.49 -16.26 8.63
C LEU A 107 -15.20 -15.47 8.92
N GLN A 108 -14.78 -15.39 10.19
CA GLN A 108 -13.55 -14.71 10.58
C GLN A 108 -12.31 -15.38 9.98
N GLU A 109 -12.19 -16.71 10.06
CA GLU A 109 -11.07 -17.45 9.46
C GLU A 109 -11.02 -17.28 7.94
N ARG A 110 -12.18 -17.28 7.27
CA ARG A 110 -12.28 -17.01 5.83
C ARG A 110 -11.85 -15.59 5.48
N LEU A 111 -12.25 -14.61 6.29
CA LEU A 111 -11.85 -13.21 6.12
C LEU A 111 -10.33 -13.07 6.25
N ILE A 112 -9.74 -13.57 7.33
CA ILE A 112 -8.28 -13.52 7.58
C ILE A 112 -7.50 -14.24 6.48
N THR A 113 -7.97 -15.43 6.08
CA THR A 113 -7.41 -16.18 4.94
C THR A 113 -7.40 -15.35 3.66
N ASN A 114 -8.49 -14.62 3.38
CA ASN A 114 -8.55 -13.75 2.22
C ASN A 114 -7.62 -12.54 2.37
N MET A 115 -7.47 -11.96 3.55
CA MET A 115 -6.53 -10.85 3.77
C MET A 115 -5.09 -11.26 3.43
N TYR A 116 -4.68 -12.48 3.81
CA TYR A 116 -3.40 -13.06 3.36
C TYR A 116 -3.33 -13.23 1.84
N LYS A 117 -4.34 -13.88 1.25
CA LYS A 117 -4.36 -14.22 -0.19
C LYS A 117 -4.34 -12.98 -1.08
N TYR A 118 -5.03 -11.92 -0.68
CA TYR A 118 -5.12 -10.66 -1.41
C TYR A 118 -4.08 -9.62 -0.96
N ARG A 119 -3.13 -10.01 -0.09
CA ARG A 119 -2.03 -9.16 0.38
C ARG A 119 -2.54 -7.81 0.89
N THR A 120 -3.41 -7.84 1.88
CA THR A 120 -4.01 -6.62 2.43
C THR A 120 -2.93 -5.77 3.07
N VAL A 121 -2.87 -4.47 2.71
CA VAL A 121 -1.86 -3.52 3.20
C VAL A 121 -2.54 -2.30 3.80
N ILE A 122 -2.07 -1.85 4.96
CA ILE A 122 -2.49 -0.59 5.58
C ILE A 122 -1.25 0.29 5.82
N PRO A 123 -1.13 1.44 5.12
CA PRO A 123 -0.09 2.41 5.40
C PRO A 123 -0.40 3.21 6.67
N LEU A 124 0.62 3.35 7.52
CA LEU A 124 0.57 4.14 8.74
C LEU A 124 1.28 5.49 8.51
N PHE A 125 0.59 6.57 8.84
CA PHE A 125 1.07 7.94 8.67
C PHE A 125 1.25 8.65 10.01
N LYS A 126 2.18 9.61 10.03
CA LYS A 126 2.36 10.51 11.17
C LYS A 126 1.38 11.67 11.05
N GLY A 127 0.25 11.55 11.72
CA GLY A 127 -0.83 12.54 11.61
C GLY A 127 -1.34 12.65 10.18
N GLU A 128 -1.50 13.87 9.67
CA GLU A 128 -2.00 14.15 8.32
C GLU A 128 -0.88 14.31 7.28
N ASN A 129 0.33 13.86 7.57
CA ASN A 129 1.43 13.90 6.60
C ASN A 129 1.32 12.74 5.60
N TYR A 130 0.51 12.94 4.57
CA TYR A 130 0.35 12.03 3.43
C TYR A 130 1.33 12.32 2.28
N GLU A 131 2.14 13.38 2.39
CA GLU A 131 3.07 13.74 1.33
C GLU A 131 4.26 12.78 1.29
N PHE A 132 4.54 12.31 0.08
CA PHE A 132 5.73 11.56 -0.25
C PHE A 132 6.69 12.56 -0.89
N SER A 133 7.70 13.02 -0.14
CA SER A 133 8.76 13.83 -0.75
C SER A 133 9.44 12.98 -1.83
N SER A 134 9.42 13.45 -3.08
CA SER A 134 10.21 12.86 -4.15
C SER A 134 11.68 12.90 -3.74
N SER A 135 12.30 11.73 -3.64
CA SER A 135 13.75 11.58 -3.46
C SER A 135 14.49 12.09 -4.69
#